data_AF-A0A9X5X824-F1
#
_entry.id   AF-A0A9X5X824-F1
#
_cell.length_a   1.000
_cell.length_b   1.000
_cell.length_c   1.000
_cell.angle_alpha   90.00
_cell.angle_beta   90.00
_cell.angle_gamma   90.00
#
_symmetry.space_group_name_H-M   'P 1'
#
loop_
_entity.id
_entity.type
_entity.pdbx_description
1 polymer ?
#
loop_
_entity_poly.entity_id
_entity_poly.type
_entity_poly.pdbx_seq_one_letter_code
_entity_poly.pdbx_strand_id
1 'polypeptide(L)'
;PPPPPLNLVGDFGGGSMLLVIGVLAALWERTRSGAGQVVDSAMVDGTALLGQMTYALRGMGEWSDERSANLLDGAAPFYDTYECGDGKYVAVAALEPQFFAALLEGLGITGAHPSAQGDRGGWPALRARFARRFASRTRDEWAAHFAGTDACVTPVLTFAEAGAHPHVVARSTLIEVDGIL
;
A
#
# COMPACT_ATOMS: atom_id res chain seq x y z
N PRO A 1 -18.31 4.35 9.44
CA PRO A 1 -17.46 5.55 9.65
C PRO A 1 -16.04 5.25 9.12
N PRO A 2 -15.26 6.24 8.68
CA PRO A 2 -13.86 6.03 8.26
C PRO A 2 -12.99 5.59 9.45
N PRO A 3 -12.22 4.49 9.34
CA PRO A 3 -11.28 4.11 10.39
C PRO A 3 -10.01 4.99 10.33
N PRO A 4 -9.43 5.40 11.47
CA PRO A 4 -8.13 6.04 11.48
C PRO A 4 -7.03 5.04 11.07
N PRO A 5 -6.09 5.40 10.17
CA PRO A 5 -4.96 4.55 9.80
C PRO A 5 -3.87 4.63 10.88
N LEU A 6 -4.22 4.23 12.11
CA LEU A 6 -3.46 4.53 13.33
C LEU A 6 -3.15 6.04 13.39
N ASN A 7 -2.02 6.42 13.98
CA ASN A 7 -1.46 7.77 13.89
C ASN A 7 -0.33 7.88 12.85
N LEU A 8 -0.23 6.92 11.91
CA LEU A 8 0.84 6.85 10.89
C LEU A 8 0.85 8.06 9.94
N VAL A 9 -0.33 8.59 9.60
CA VAL A 9 -0.45 9.66 8.60
C VAL A 9 -0.23 11.04 9.21
N GLY A 10 -0.89 11.36 10.33
CA GLY A 10 -0.78 12.67 10.99
C GLY A 10 0.53 12.84 11.74
N ASP A 11 0.67 12.17 12.88
CA ASP A 11 1.81 12.34 13.79
C ASP A 11 3.15 12.03 13.11
N PHE A 12 3.19 10.97 12.30
CA PHE A 12 4.44 10.50 11.69
C PHE A 12 4.68 11.05 10.29
N GLY A 13 3.92 10.58 9.30
CA GLY A 13 4.13 10.92 7.89
C GLY A 13 4.02 12.41 7.59
N GLY A 14 2.97 13.07 8.07
CA GLY A 14 2.71 14.50 7.87
C GLY A 14 3.30 15.41 8.97
N GLY A 15 3.68 14.86 10.11
CA GLY A 15 4.23 15.60 11.24
C GLY A 15 5.74 15.44 11.35
N SER A 16 6.17 14.37 12.00
CA SER A 16 7.58 14.13 12.31
C SER A 16 8.48 14.14 11.08
N MET A 17 8.06 13.50 9.97
CA MET A 17 8.85 13.43 8.75
C MET A 17 8.99 14.80 8.08
N LEU A 18 7.93 15.62 8.10
CA LEU A 18 7.98 16.99 7.61
C LEU A 18 8.94 17.84 8.45
N LEU A 19 8.88 17.73 9.78
CA LEU A 19 9.76 18.46 10.69
C LEU A 19 11.23 18.08 10.48
N VAL A 20 11.54 16.78 10.32
CA VAL A 20 12.90 16.31 10.02
C VAL A 20 13.41 16.94 8.73
N ILE A 21 12.61 16.98 7.66
CA ILE A 21 12.98 17.63 6.40
C ILE A 21 13.23 19.13 6.62
N GLY A 22 12.34 19.82 7.34
CA GLY A 22 12.49 21.24 7.63
C GLY A 22 13.76 21.57 8.41
N VAL A 23 14.11 20.76 9.42
CA VAL A 23 15.35 20.91 10.19
C VAL A 23 16.58 20.65 9.33
N LEU A 24 16.59 19.58 8.52
CA LEU A 24 17.71 19.28 7.62
C LEU A 24 17.91 20.39 6.57
N ALA A 25 16.81 20.92 6.02
CA ALA A 25 16.85 22.05 5.10
C ALA A 25 17.40 23.32 5.77
N ALA A 26 16.98 23.62 7.01
CA ALA A 26 17.50 24.75 7.78
C ALA A 26 18.99 24.57 8.13
N LEU A 27 19.44 23.36 8.45
CA LEU A 27 20.85 23.06 8.66
C LEU A 27 21.69 23.28 7.40
N TRP A 28 21.17 22.87 6.23
CA TRP A 28 21.80 23.13 4.95
C TRP A 28 21.85 24.63 4.63
N GLU A 29 20.75 25.35 4.82
CA GLU A 29 20.67 26.81 4.61
C GLU A 29 21.68 27.56 5.48
N ARG A 30 21.81 27.18 6.76
CA ARG A 30 22.79 27.74 7.70
C ARG A 30 24.23 27.61 7.21
N THR A 31 24.57 26.60 6.40
CA THR A 31 25.95 26.48 5.84
C THR A 31 26.33 27.67 4.94
N ARG A 32 25.34 28.40 4.42
CA ARG A 32 25.53 29.57 3.56
C ARG A 32 25.33 30.88 4.31
N SER A 33 24.26 30.98 5.10
CA SER A 33 23.91 32.23 5.80
C SER A 33 24.62 32.41 7.14
N GLY A 34 25.05 31.31 7.78
CA GLY A 34 25.55 31.31 9.16
C GLY A 34 24.46 31.51 10.22
N ALA A 35 23.18 31.64 9.83
CA ALA A 35 22.07 31.93 10.73
C ALA A 35 21.14 30.72 10.93
N GLY A 36 20.49 30.66 12.09
CA GLY A 36 19.36 29.76 12.31
C GLY A 36 18.05 30.37 11.81
N GLN A 37 16.98 29.58 11.84
CA GLN A 37 15.62 30.00 11.50
C GLN A 37 14.60 29.18 12.30
N VAL A 38 13.34 29.65 12.33
CA VAL A 38 12.22 28.89 12.90
C VAL A 38 11.64 27.99 11.82
N VAL A 39 11.47 26.70 12.13
CA VAL A 39 10.76 25.74 11.29
C VAL A 39 9.38 25.52 11.90
N ASP A 40 8.35 26.04 11.25
CA ASP A 40 6.95 25.75 11.60
C ASP A 40 6.49 24.52 10.82
N SER A 41 6.10 23.46 11.52
CA SER A 41 5.75 22.16 10.94
C SER A 41 4.40 21.69 11.48
N ALA A 42 3.34 22.00 10.74
CA ALA A 42 1.99 21.59 11.10
C ALA A 42 1.61 20.24 10.44
N MET A 43 1.05 19.32 11.23
CA MET A 43 0.60 18.00 10.74
C MET A 43 -0.44 18.11 9.62
N VAL A 44 -1.32 19.12 9.68
CA VAL A 44 -2.33 19.36 8.63
C VAL A 44 -1.68 19.73 7.30
N ASP A 45 -0.59 20.50 7.31
CA ASP A 45 0.12 20.89 6.10
C ASP A 45 0.86 19.70 5.50
N GLY A 46 1.58 18.92 6.34
CA GLY A 46 2.30 17.75 5.85
C GLY A 46 1.39 16.62 5.38
N THR A 47 0.24 16.41 6.01
CA THR A 47 -0.75 15.46 5.49
C THR A 47 -1.38 15.91 4.18
N ALA A 48 -1.61 17.22 4.00
CA ALA A 48 -2.04 17.75 2.70
C ALA A 48 -0.96 17.56 1.61
N LEU A 49 0.32 17.74 1.95
CA LEU A 49 1.45 17.46 1.05
C LEU A 49 1.53 15.98 0.66
N LEU A 50 1.39 15.05 1.62
CA LEU A 50 1.33 13.61 1.34
C LEU A 50 0.12 13.24 0.46
N GLY A 51 -1.00 13.96 0.60
CA GLY A 51 -2.20 13.80 -0.21
C GLY A 51 -2.13 14.43 -1.60
N GLN A 52 -1.01 15.04 -2.00
CA GLN A 52 -0.91 15.81 -3.25
C GLN A 52 -1.27 15.00 -4.50
N MET A 53 -0.88 13.72 -4.56
CA MET A 53 -1.25 12.84 -5.68
C MET A 53 -2.77 12.72 -5.82
N THR A 54 -3.47 12.54 -4.70
CA THR A 54 -4.94 12.44 -4.67
C THR A 54 -5.59 13.75 -5.10
N TYR A 55 -5.09 14.90 -4.64
CA TYR A 55 -5.57 16.21 -5.09
C TYR A 55 -5.35 16.42 -6.60
N ALA A 56 -4.20 15.98 -7.13
CA ALA A 56 -3.90 16.06 -8.56
C ALA A 56 -4.84 15.16 -9.38
N LEU A 57 -5.03 13.89 -8.99
CA LEU A 57 -5.95 12.96 -9.65
C LEU A 57 -7.38 13.50 -9.61
N ARG A 58 -7.82 14.07 -8.48
CA ARG A 58 -9.12 14.73 -8.35
C ARG A 58 -9.26 15.90 -9.32
N GLY A 59 -8.23 16.72 -9.46
CA GLY A 59 -8.19 17.83 -10.42
C GLY A 59 -8.25 17.38 -11.88
N MET A 60 -7.80 16.16 -12.18
CA MET A 60 -7.88 15.53 -13.51
C MET A 60 -9.20 14.76 -13.74
N GLY A 61 -10.06 14.64 -12.73
CA GLY A 61 -11.28 13.82 -12.79
C GLY A 61 -11.06 12.32 -12.62
N GLU A 62 -9.85 11.91 -12.22
CA GLU A 62 -9.44 10.51 -12.03
C GLU A 62 -9.60 10.03 -10.57
N TRP A 63 -10.13 10.89 -9.69
CA TRP A 63 -10.45 10.59 -8.30
C TRP A 63 -11.78 11.21 -7.88
N SER A 64 -12.59 10.47 -7.13
CA SER A 64 -13.88 10.85 -6.57
C SER A 64 -13.79 11.04 -5.06
N ASP A 65 -14.62 11.93 -4.51
CA ASP A 65 -14.78 12.11 -3.06
C ASP A 65 -15.55 10.95 -2.40
N GLU A 66 -16.13 10.04 -3.20
CA GLU A 66 -16.75 8.81 -2.70
C GLU A 66 -15.70 7.79 -2.23
N ARG A 67 -15.90 7.25 -1.03
CA ARG A 67 -15.01 6.25 -0.43
C ARG A 67 -15.13 4.89 -1.14
N SER A 68 -14.00 4.22 -1.34
CA SER A 68 -13.95 2.88 -1.94
C SER A 68 -14.52 2.88 -3.36
N ALA A 69 -14.28 3.97 -4.07
CA ALA A 69 -14.70 4.20 -5.45
C ALA A 69 -13.51 4.62 -6.34
N ASN A 70 -12.27 4.45 -5.88
CA ASN A 70 -11.07 4.92 -6.57
C ASN A 70 -10.08 3.79 -6.84
N LEU A 71 -9.07 4.07 -7.65
CA LEU A 71 -8.08 3.08 -8.04
C LEU A 71 -7.27 2.55 -6.84
N LEU A 72 -7.00 3.40 -5.85
CA LEU A 72 -6.05 3.12 -4.76
C LEU A 72 -6.69 3.06 -3.36
N ASP A 73 -8.02 2.95 -3.27
CA ASP A 73 -8.77 2.94 -1.99
C ASP A 73 -9.58 1.65 -1.77
N GLY A 74 -9.22 0.58 -2.50
CA GLY A 74 -9.83 -0.74 -2.42
C GLY A 74 -10.97 -0.98 -3.41
N ALA A 75 -11.36 -0.01 -4.24
CA ALA A 75 -12.43 -0.24 -5.23
C ALA A 75 -11.98 -1.16 -6.39
N ALA A 76 -10.74 -1.01 -6.84
CA ALA A 76 -10.15 -1.82 -7.90
C ALA A 76 -9.85 -3.24 -7.41
N PRO A 77 -10.37 -4.31 -8.05
CA PRO A 77 -10.15 -5.68 -7.60
C PRO A 77 -8.68 -6.11 -7.58
N PHE A 78 -7.83 -5.44 -8.35
CA PHE A 78 -6.39 -5.70 -8.45
C PHE A 78 -5.55 -4.75 -7.59
N TYR A 79 -6.18 -3.95 -6.73
CA TYR A 79 -5.55 -3.12 -5.70
C TYR A 79 -6.37 -3.20 -4.40
N ASP A 80 -6.30 -4.35 -3.72
CA ASP A 80 -7.05 -4.61 -2.49
C ASP A 80 -6.48 -5.83 -1.73
N THR A 81 -7.10 -6.17 -0.59
CA THR A 81 -6.85 -7.39 0.17
C THR A 81 -7.91 -8.45 -0.07
N TYR A 82 -7.52 -9.72 0.02
CA TYR A 82 -8.42 -10.87 -0.13
C TYR A 82 -8.20 -11.89 0.98
N GLU A 83 -9.31 -12.36 1.56
CA GLU A 83 -9.32 -13.43 2.55
C GLU A 83 -9.00 -14.78 1.89
N CYS A 84 -8.16 -15.57 2.56
CA CYS A 84 -7.72 -16.90 2.18
C CYS A 84 -8.52 -17.97 2.92
N GLY A 85 -8.33 -19.24 2.56
CA GLY A 85 -9.07 -20.37 3.14
C GLY A 85 -8.83 -20.60 4.64
N ASP A 86 -7.78 -20.00 5.21
CA ASP A 86 -7.44 -20.01 6.63
C ASP A 86 -7.88 -18.75 7.38
N GLY A 87 -8.68 -17.87 6.75
CA GLY A 87 -9.14 -16.60 7.34
C GLY A 87 -8.05 -15.53 7.46
N LYS A 88 -6.84 -15.79 6.95
CA LYS A 88 -5.78 -14.79 6.80
C LYS A 88 -5.91 -14.07 5.45
N TYR A 89 -5.10 -13.05 5.20
CA TYR A 89 -5.23 -12.20 4.02
C TYR A 89 -3.97 -12.15 3.16
N VAL A 90 -4.15 -11.98 1.86
CA VAL A 90 -3.11 -11.50 0.92
C VAL A 90 -3.45 -10.08 0.45
N ALA A 91 -2.42 -9.30 0.16
CA ALA A 91 -2.54 -8.00 -0.51
C ALA A 91 -2.20 -8.14 -1.99
N VAL A 92 -3.01 -7.54 -2.85
CA VAL A 92 -2.86 -7.52 -4.31
C VAL A 92 -2.70 -6.07 -4.75
N ALA A 93 -1.67 -5.78 -5.56
CA ALA A 93 -1.41 -4.45 -6.12
C ALA A 93 -0.91 -4.53 -7.58
N ALA A 94 -1.56 -5.34 -8.40
CA ALA A 94 -1.21 -5.58 -9.79
C ALA A 94 -1.80 -4.51 -10.72
N LEU A 95 -1.30 -3.27 -10.62
CA LEU A 95 -1.82 -2.12 -11.37
C LEU A 95 -1.43 -2.17 -12.85
N GLU A 96 -0.20 -2.59 -13.15
CA GLU A 96 0.32 -2.63 -14.51
C GLU A 96 -0.20 -3.86 -15.28
N PRO A 97 -0.50 -3.74 -16.59
CA PRO A 97 -1.13 -4.82 -17.35
C PRO A 97 -0.37 -6.16 -17.32
N GLN A 98 0.97 -6.13 -17.31
CA GLN A 98 1.80 -7.32 -17.24
C GLN A 98 1.75 -8.01 -15.86
N PHE A 99 1.68 -7.24 -14.78
CA PHE A 99 1.53 -7.78 -13.42
C PHE A 99 0.13 -8.35 -13.22
N PHE A 100 -0.89 -7.66 -13.77
CA PHE A 100 -2.26 -8.16 -13.80
C PHE A 100 -2.37 -9.46 -14.60
N ALA A 101 -1.65 -9.60 -15.72
CA ALA A 101 -1.57 -10.85 -16.47
C ALA A 101 -0.98 -11.99 -15.62
N ALA A 102 0.14 -11.73 -14.93
CA ALA A 102 0.78 -12.69 -14.03
C ALA A 102 -0.16 -13.10 -12.87
N LEU A 103 -0.92 -12.14 -12.31
CA LEU A 103 -1.96 -12.41 -11.32
C LEU A 103 -3.05 -13.35 -11.87
N LEU A 104 -3.59 -13.06 -13.06
CA LEU A 104 -4.61 -13.89 -13.68
C LEU A 104 -4.10 -15.32 -13.95
N GLU A 105 -2.86 -15.44 -14.42
CA GLU A 105 -2.21 -16.73 -14.67
C GLU A 105 -2.02 -17.53 -13.38
N GLY A 106 -1.42 -16.94 -12.34
CA GLY A 106 -1.23 -17.61 -11.05
C GLY A 106 -2.55 -17.97 -10.36
N LEU A 107 -3.58 -17.12 -10.52
CA LEU A 107 -4.92 -17.45 -10.07
C LEU A 107 -5.64 -18.45 -11.00
N GLY A 108 -5.10 -18.84 -12.15
CA GLY A 108 -5.77 -19.74 -13.10
C GLY A 108 -7.11 -19.21 -13.61
N ILE A 109 -7.22 -17.88 -13.76
CA ILE A 109 -8.44 -17.18 -14.19
C ILE A 109 -8.39 -16.98 -15.70
N THR A 110 -9.16 -17.78 -16.43
CA THR A 110 -9.28 -17.69 -17.90
C THR A 110 -10.40 -16.74 -18.33
N GLY A 111 -10.31 -16.15 -19.53
CA GLY A 111 -11.36 -15.28 -20.07
C GLY A 111 -11.47 -13.89 -19.43
N ALA A 112 -10.58 -13.55 -18.50
CA ALA A 112 -10.24 -12.15 -18.20
C ALA A 112 -8.99 -11.80 -19.01
N HIS A 113 -8.96 -10.63 -19.64
CA HIS A 113 -7.82 -10.17 -20.42
C HIS A 113 -7.28 -8.87 -19.80
N PRO A 114 -5.95 -8.62 -19.80
CA PRO A 114 -5.39 -7.38 -19.26
C PRO A 114 -6.01 -6.11 -19.84
N SER A 115 -6.46 -6.14 -21.10
CA SER A 115 -7.17 -5.01 -21.72
C SER A 115 -8.53 -4.67 -21.07
N ALA A 116 -9.11 -5.58 -20.28
CA ALA A 116 -10.37 -5.38 -19.57
C ALA A 116 -10.17 -4.89 -18.11
N GLN A 117 -8.93 -4.69 -17.66
CA GLN A 117 -8.61 -4.24 -16.30
C GLN A 117 -9.29 -2.91 -15.96
N GLY A 118 -9.37 -1.99 -16.92
CA GLY A 118 -10.04 -0.68 -16.78
C GLY A 118 -11.57 -0.72 -16.87
N ASP A 119 -12.20 -1.85 -17.20
CA ASP A 119 -13.66 -1.95 -17.26
C ASP A 119 -14.26 -2.04 -15.84
N ARG A 120 -14.62 -0.87 -15.32
CA ARG A 120 -15.23 -0.72 -13.99
C ARG A 120 -16.57 -1.44 -13.86
N GLY A 121 -17.30 -1.64 -14.96
CA GLY A 121 -18.56 -2.40 -14.96
C GLY A 121 -18.35 -3.88 -14.66
N GLY A 122 -17.21 -4.44 -15.06
CA GLY A 122 -16.81 -5.81 -14.80
C GLY A 122 -16.19 -6.06 -13.41
N TRP A 123 -15.81 -5.01 -12.68
CA TRP A 123 -15.09 -5.13 -11.40
C TRP A 123 -15.81 -5.98 -10.34
N PRO A 124 -17.13 -5.88 -10.12
CA PRO A 124 -17.80 -6.73 -9.13
C PRO A 124 -17.65 -8.23 -9.44
N ALA A 125 -17.78 -8.61 -10.72
CA ALA A 125 -17.62 -10.00 -11.15
C ALA A 125 -16.16 -10.46 -11.02
N LEU A 126 -15.20 -9.61 -11.40
CA LEU A 126 -13.77 -9.90 -11.27
C LEU A 126 -13.36 -10.10 -9.81
N ARG A 127 -13.79 -9.20 -8.91
CA ARG A 127 -13.58 -9.30 -7.46
C ARG A 127 -14.13 -10.61 -6.90
N ALA A 128 -15.34 -11.00 -7.28
CA ALA A 128 -15.93 -12.26 -6.84
C ALA A 128 -15.12 -13.48 -7.31
N ARG A 129 -14.49 -13.41 -8.50
CA ARG A 129 -13.59 -14.45 -8.98
C ARG A 129 -12.30 -14.49 -8.18
N PHE A 130 -11.69 -13.35 -7.89
CA PHE A 130 -10.47 -13.26 -7.09
C PHE A 130 -10.71 -13.79 -5.68
N ALA A 131 -11.77 -13.33 -5.01
CA ALA A 131 -12.15 -13.80 -3.68
C ALA A 131 -12.35 -15.32 -3.63
N ARG A 132 -13.07 -15.90 -4.58
CA ARG A 132 -13.23 -17.37 -4.65
C ARG A 132 -11.92 -18.11 -4.86
N ARG A 133 -11.00 -17.57 -5.66
CA ARG A 133 -9.69 -18.20 -5.88
C ARG A 133 -8.83 -18.09 -4.63
N PHE A 134 -8.69 -16.90 -4.05
CA PHE A 134 -7.88 -16.72 -2.84
C PHE A 134 -8.41 -17.56 -1.66
N ALA A 135 -9.72 -17.68 -1.49
CA ALA A 135 -10.32 -18.53 -0.46
C ALA A 135 -10.06 -20.05 -0.63
N SER A 136 -9.50 -20.51 -1.75
CA SER A 136 -9.28 -21.94 -2.02
C SER A 136 -7.98 -22.52 -1.43
N ARG A 137 -7.08 -21.67 -0.93
CA ARG A 137 -5.80 -22.06 -0.31
C ARG A 137 -5.52 -21.15 0.88
N THR A 138 -4.61 -21.56 1.75
CA THR A 138 -4.13 -20.74 2.87
C THR A 138 -3.30 -19.54 2.38
N ARG A 139 -3.15 -18.51 3.22
CA ARG A 139 -2.28 -17.36 2.89
C ARG A 139 -0.86 -17.78 2.54
N ASP A 140 -0.28 -18.70 3.31
CA ASP A 140 1.12 -19.08 3.15
C ASP A 140 1.35 -19.92 1.88
N GLU A 141 0.37 -20.73 1.47
CA GLU A 141 0.39 -21.40 0.16
C GLU A 141 0.33 -20.39 -1.00
N TRP A 142 -0.47 -19.33 -0.89
CA TRP A 142 -0.48 -18.26 -1.90
C TRP A 142 0.81 -17.46 -1.91
N ALA A 143 1.36 -17.13 -0.73
CA ALA A 143 2.63 -16.44 -0.61
C ALA A 143 3.76 -17.24 -1.27
N ALA A 144 3.82 -18.55 -1.03
CA ALA A 144 4.78 -19.44 -1.69
C ALA A 144 4.53 -19.55 -3.21
N HIS A 145 3.26 -19.60 -3.64
CA HIS A 145 2.90 -19.71 -5.06
C HIS A 145 3.31 -18.47 -5.88
N PHE A 146 3.13 -17.27 -5.31
CA PHE A 146 3.49 -16.01 -5.97
C PHE A 146 4.91 -15.53 -5.66
N ALA A 147 5.66 -16.23 -4.82
CA ALA A 147 7.04 -15.87 -4.47
C ALA A 147 7.92 -15.82 -5.73
N GLY A 148 8.61 -14.68 -5.90
CA GLY A 148 9.50 -14.46 -7.05
C GLY A 148 8.79 -14.17 -8.37
N THR A 149 7.46 -14.04 -8.38
CA THR A 149 6.69 -13.60 -9.55
C THR A 149 6.41 -12.11 -9.49
N ASP A 150 6.16 -11.51 -10.66
CA ASP A 150 5.73 -10.10 -10.77
C ASP A 150 4.21 -9.92 -10.62
N ALA A 151 3.50 -10.86 -9.98
CA ALA A 151 2.04 -10.79 -9.82
C ALA A 151 1.57 -9.76 -8.77
N CYS A 152 2.49 -9.12 -8.05
CA CYS A 152 2.21 -8.17 -6.98
C CYS A 152 1.25 -8.70 -5.90
N VAL A 153 1.43 -9.98 -5.51
CA VAL A 153 0.68 -10.63 -4.41
C VAL A 153 1.62 -10.91 -3.25
N THR A 154 1.28 -10.44 -2.05
CA THR A 154 2.09 -10.62 -0.84
C THR A 154 1.22 -11.01 0.35
N PRO A 155 1.75 -11.77 1.34
CA PRO A 155 1.00 -12.09 2.55
C PRO A 155 0.80 -10.84 3.41
N VAL A 156 -0.41 -10.64 3.93
CA VAL A 156 -0.64 -9.67 5.01
C VAL A 156 -0.18 -10.31 6.32
N LEU A 157 0.88 -9.76 6.89
CA LEU A 157 1.52 -10.25 8.11
C LEU A 157 1.04 -9.47 9.33
N THR A 158 0.93 -10.15 10.46
CA THR A 158 0.84 -9.50 11.78
C THR A 158 2.19 -8.87 12.15
N PHE A 159 2.23 -7.99 13.16
CA PHE A 159 3.48 -7.41 13.66
C PHE A 159 4.51 -8.46 14.06
N ALA A 160 4.08 -9.54 14.73
CA ALA A 160 4.96 -10.63 15.13
C ALA A 160 5.50 -11.42 13.92
N GLU A 161 4.66 -11.71 12.93
CA GLU A 161 5.09 -12.40 11.70
C GLU A 161 6.03 -11.53 10.86
N ALA A 162 5.81 -10.20 10.82
CA ALA A 162 6.63 -9.28 10.05
C ALA A 162 8.10 -9.27 10.51
N GLY A 163 8.35 -9.32 11.83
CA GLY A 163 9.71 -9.39 12.37
C GLY A 163 10.47 -10.65 11.97
N ALA A 164 9.75 -11.77 11.76
CA ALA A 164 10.34 -13.04 11.35
C ALA A 164 10.42 -13.24 9.83
N HIS A 165 9.87 -12.31 9.03
CA HIS A 165 9.81 -12.49 7.58
C HIS A 165 11.22 -12.51 6.94
N PRO A 166 11.55 -13.46 6.04
CA PRO A 166 12.91 -13.62 5.53
C PRO A 166 13.53 -12.35 4.93
N HIS A 167 12.74 -11.55 4.21
CA HIS A 167 13.21 -10.28 3.63
C HIS A 167 13.51 -9.21 4.70
N VAL A 168 12.72 -9.17 5.79
CA VAL A 168 12.90 -8.23 6.89
C VAL A 168 14.16 -8.58 7.68
N VAL A 169 14.33 -9.88 8.01
CA VAL A 169 15.49 -10.43 8.71
C VAL A 169 16.78 -10.21 7.92
N ALA A 170 16.79 -10.57 6.64
CA ALA A 170 17.97 -10.43 5.78
C ALA A 170 18.48 -8.98 5.68
N ARG A 171 17.60 -8.00 5.92
CA ARG A 171 17.92 -6.57 5.89
C ARG A 171 18.02 -5.93 7.27
N SER A 172 17.81 -6.68 8.35
CA SER A 172 17.74 -6.17 9.72
C SER A 172 16.82 -4.95 9.85
N THR A 173 15.66 -4.99 9.18
CA THR A 173 14.73 -3.83 9.16
C THR A 173 13.97 -3.69 10.48
N LEU A 174 13.62 -4.81 11.11
CA LEU A 174 13.05 -4.88 12.45
C LEU A 174 14.02 -5.71 13.29
N ILE A 175 14.39 -5.20 14.46
CA ILE A 175 15.37 -5.82 15.37
C ILE A 175 14.84 -5.76 16.79
N GLU A 176 15.10 -6.81 17.56
CA GLU A 176 14.75 -6.81 18.97
C GLU A 176 15.75 -5.97 19.78
N VAL A 177 15.23 -5.01 20.55
CA VAL A 177 15.98 -4.18 21.49
C VAL A 177 15.31 -4.29 22.85
N ASP A 178 16.06 -4.70 23.87
CA ASP A 178 15.56 -4.87 25.24
C ASP A 178 14.28 -5.74 25.35
N GLY A 179 14.17 -6.77 24.50
CA GLY A 179 13.01 -7.68 24.46
C GLY A 179 11.79 -7.14 23.72
N ILE A 180 11.93 -6.02 23.00
CA ILE A 180 10.89 -5.38 22.21
C ILE A 180 11.29 -5.44 20.73
N LEU A 181 10.44 -6.04 19.89
CA LEU A 181 10.60 -6.10 18.44
C LEU A 181 10.42 -4.73 17.76
#